data_AF-A0A017SQS7-F1
#
_entry.id   AF-A0A017SQS7-F1
#
_cell.length_a   1.000
_cell.length_b   1.000
_cell.length_c   1.000
_cell.angle_alpha   90.00
_cell.angle_beta   90.00
_cell.angle_gamma   90.00
#
_symmetry.space_group_name_H-M   'P 1'
#
loop_
_entity.id
_entity.type
_entity.pdbx_description
1 polymer ?
#
loop_
_entity_poly.entity_id
_entity_poly.type
_entity_poly.pdbx_seq_one_letter_code
_entity_poly.pdbx_strand_id
1 'polypeptide(L)'
;MTVQTLTPFYPYDYIIFYRWTSPDGTYERGRVIARLVTEMLKKRSRQVWLDQLEMQRTTTPTQVVGKIAEIFLKVPQVIILAGPGDWLRFSDSNDIHRWEWELSLQSDKKIWLLQYGLPEGMCALSDTELSKSLRGHCPRIAELASKKDIQARVLTMDNIDEILREITEAY
;
A
#
# COMPACT_ATOMS: atom_id res chain seq x y z
N MET A 1 -11.00 39.45 7.89
CA MET A 1 -9.76 38.81 7.43
C MET A 1 -10.03 37.33 7.28
N THR A 2 -10.20 36.86 6.05
CA THR A 2 -10.50 35.46 5.76
C THR A 2 -9.18 34.70 5.74
N VAL A 3 -8.96 33.81 6.70
CA VAL A 3 -7.81 32.91 6.68
C VAL A 3 -8.04 31.94 5.53
N GLN A 4 -7.39 32.19 4.38
CA GLN A 4 -7.22 31.18 3.35
C GLN A 4 -6.34 30.09 3.95
N THR A 5 -6.96 28.99 4.36
CA THR A 5 -6.24 27.74 4.60
C THR A 5 -5.65 27.31 3.25
N LEU A 6 -4.36 27.60 3.05
CA LEU A 6 -3.59 27.05 1.95
C LEU A 6 -3.66 25.52 2.08
N THR A 7 -4.40 24.89 1.19
CA THR A 7 -4.39 23.44 1.06
C THR A 7 -2.95 23.06 0.70
N PRO A 8 -2.28 22.18 1.47
CA PRO A 8 -0.93 21.79 1.13
C PRO A 8 -0.92 21.21 -0.28
N PHE A 9 -0.07 21.74 -1.16
CA PHE A 9 0.12 21.16 -2.49
C PHE A 9 0.91 19.87 -2.33
N TYR A 10 0.22 18.74 -2.47
CA TYR A 10 0.83 17.43 -2.52
C TYR A 10 1.04 17.04 -4.00
N PRO A 11 2.26 16.70 -4.43
CA PRO A 11 2.51 16.30 -5.81
C PRO A 11 1.86 14.95 -6.15
N TYR A 12 1.52 14.16 -5.13
CA TYR A 12 0.91 12.84 -5.27
C TYR A 12 -0.25 12.71 -4.27
N ASP A 13 -1.37 12.16 -4.73
CA ASP A 13 -2.52 11.80 -3.89
C ASP A 13 -2.25 10.50 -3.10
N TYR A 14 -1.51 9.56 -3.72
CA TYR A 14 -1.25 8.23 -3.17
C TYR A 14 0.22 7.82 -3.32
N ILE A 15 0.70 7.04 -2.35
CA ILE A 15 1.87 6.15 -2.52
C ILE A 15 1.40 4.70 -2.50
N ILE A 16 1.92 3.87 -3.42
CA ILE A 16 1.61 2.43 -3.44
C ILE A 16 2.78 1.61 -2.93
N PHE A 17 2.54 0.82 -1.89
CA PHE A 17 3.44 -0.21 -1.41
C PHE A 17 2.96 -1.59 -1.85
N TYR A 18 3.87 -2.40 -2.37
CA TYR A 18 3.57 -3.71 -2.91
C TYR A 18 4.81 -4.58 -2.91
N ARG A 19 4.60 -5.88 -3.02
CA ARG A 19 5.69 -6.84 -3.09
C ARG A 19 6.41 -6.83 -4.45
N TRP A 20 7.73 -6.60 -4.43
CA TRP A 20 8.58 -6.59 -5.62
C TRP A 20 8.74 -7.97 -6.27
N THR A 21 8.97 -9.02 -5.48
CA THR A 21 9.26 -10.38 -5.96
C THR A 21 8.56 -11.44 -5.08
N SER A 22 7.85 -12.39 -5.69
CA SER A 22 7.26 -13.56 -5.01
C SER A 22 8.33 -14.55 -4.50
N PRO A 23 8.01 -15.47 -3.56
CA PRO A 23 9.00 -16.36 -2.93
C PRO A 23 9.65 -17.34 -3.92
N ASP A 24 8.97 -17.65 -5.01
CA ASP A 24 9.45 -18.50 -6.10
C ASP A 24 10.26 -17.74 -7.17
N GLY A 25 10.50 -16.44 -6.96
CA GLY A 25 11.26 -15.58 -7.87
C GLY A 25 10.63 -15.40 -9.26
N THR A 26 9.41 -15.91 -9.49
CA THR A 26 8.83 -16.06 -10.82
C THR A 26 7.56 -15.24 -11.06
N TYR A 27 6.87 -14.77 -10.02
CA TYR A 27 5.64 -14.00 -10.18
C TYR A 27 5.81 -12.50 -9.90
N GLU A 28 5.83 -11.74 -10.99
CA GLU A 28 5.70 -10.27 -11.01
C GLU A 28 4.30 -9.77 -10.64
N ARG A 29 3.43 -10.59 -10.04
CA ARG A 29 2.01 -10.25 -9.85
C ARG A 29 1.83 -8.95 -9.09
N GLY A 30 2.56 -8.75 -7.98
CA GLY A 30 2.52 -7.49 -7.23
C GLY A 30 2.91 -6.28 -8.09
N ARG A 31 3.96 -6.41 -8.91
CA ARG A 31 4.41 -5.36 -9.84
C ARG A 31 3.34 -5.02 -10.88
N VAL A 32 2.72 -6.05 -11.46
CA VAL A 32 1.69 -5.92 -12.49
C VAL A 32 0.44 -5.25 -11.90
N ILE A 33 -0.03 -5.70 -10.74
CA ILE A 33 -1.19 -5.11 -10.07
C ILE A 33 -0.88 -3.66 -9.65
N ALA A 34 0.30 -3.36 -9.13
CA ALA A 34 0.71 -1.99 -8.77
C ALA A 34 0.64 -1.04 -9.97
N ARG A 35 1.13 -1.48 -11.13
CA ARG A 35 1.03 -0.71 -12.38
C ARG A 35 -0.41 -0.54 -12.82
N LEU A 36 -1.21 -1.61 -12.80
CA LEU A 36 -2.62 -1.55 -13.20
C LEU A 36 -3.39 -0.55 -12.33
N VAL A 37 -3.28 -0.67 -11.00
CA VAL A 37 -3.93 0.25 -10.05
C VAL A 37 -3.47 1.69 -10.29
N THR A 38 -2.17 1.91 -10.49
CA THR A 38 -1.60 3.22 -10.81
C THR A 38 -2.22 3.82 -12.07
N GLU A 39 -2.27 3.07 -13.17
CA GLU A 39 -2.82 3.57 -14.43
C GLU A 39 -4.33 3.83 -14.36
N MET A 40 -5.06 3.01 -13.61
CA MET A 40 -6.50 3.23 -13.40
C MET A 40 -6.79 4.45 -12.51
N LEU A 41 -5.98 4.71 -11.48
CA LEU A 41 -6.08 5.92 -10.67
C LEU A 41 -5.70 7.17 -11.48
N LYS A 42 -4.68 7.11 -12.33
CA LYS A 42 -4.32 8.20 -13.26
C LYS A 42 -5.46 8.53 -14.24
N LYS A 43 -6.16 7.52 -14.76
CA LYS A 43 -7.37 7.71 -15.59
C LYS A 43 -8.50 8.43 -14.85
N ARG A 44 -8.47 8.43 -13.52
CA ARG A 44 -9.38 9.15 -12.62
C ARG A 44 -8.79 10.47 -12.12
N SER A 45 -7.81 11.02 -12.84
CA SER A 45 -7.13 12.29 -12.53
C SER A 45 -6.44 12.32 -11.16
N ARG A 46 -5.97 11.16 -10.69
CA ARG A 46 -5.19 11.06 -9.46
C ARG A 46 -3.70 10.88 -9.74
N GLN A 47 -2.88 11.57 -8.94
CA GLN A 47 -1.44 11.47 -8.97
C GLN A 47 -0.98 10.36 -8.02
N VAL A 48 -0.21 9.41 -8.53
CA VAL A 48 0.23 8.24 -7.78
C VAL A 48 1.74 8.13 -7.87
N TRP A 49 2.41 8.05 -6.73
CA TRP A 49 3.81 7.68 -6.69
C TRP A 49 3.96 6.16 -6.64
N LEU A 50 4.71 5.63 -7.60
CA LEU A 50 5.06 4.22 -7.70
C LEU A 50 6.56 4.11 -7.95
N ASP A 51 7.29 3.50 -7.02
CA ASP A 51 8.75 3.33 -7.09
C ASP A 51 9.25 2.80 -8.45
N GLN A 52 8.52 1.89 -9.10
CA GLN A 52 8.89 1.31 -10.39
C GLN A 52 8.92 2.30 -11.55
N LEU A 53 8.15 3.38 -11.45
CA LEU A 53 8.08 4.43 -12.48
C LEU A 53 9.10 5.53 -12.21
N GLU A 54 9.53 5.66 -10.96
CA GLU A 54 10.31 6.79 -10.45
C GLU A 54 11.80 6.43 -10.28
N MET A 55 12.12 5.14 -10.16
CA MET A 55 13.47 4.66 -9.88
C MET A 55 14.10 3.97 -11.09
N GLN A 56 15.40 4.19 -11.25
CA GLN A 56 16.19 3.51 -12.26
C GLN A 56 16.63 2.15 -11.74
N ARG A 57 16.95 1.21 -12.64
CA ARG A 57 17.52 -0.09 -12.27
C ARG A 57 18.84 0.00 -11.48
N THR A 58 19.52 1.14 -11.59
CA THR A 58 20.79 1.45 -10.93
C THR A 58 20.61 2.13 -9.57
N THR A 59 19.37 2.45 -9.16
CA THR A 59 19.09 3.06 -7.86
C THR A 59 19.43 2.10 -6.73
N THR A 60 20.22 2.53 -5.76
CA THR A 60 20.64 1.68 -4.64
C THR A 60 19.52 1.54 -3.60
N PRO A 61 19.49 0.47 -2.79
CA PRO A 61 18.50 0.30 -1.74
C PRO A 61 18.37 1.50 -0.78
N THR A 62 19.49 2.14 -0.41
CA THR A 62 19.48 3.34 0.45
C THR A 62 18.82 4.53 -0.24
N GLN A 63 19.02 4.69 -1.55
CA GLN A 63 18.35 5.75 -2.32
C GLN A 63 16.85 5.48 -2.46
N VAL A 64 16.46 4.21 -2.66
CA VAL A 64 15.05 3.77 -2.68
C VAL A 64 14.37 4.18 -1.36
N VAL A 65 14.93 3.75 -0.23
CA VAL A 65 14.39 4.04 1.12
C VAL A 65 14.31 5.54 1.38
N GLY A 66 15.37 6.29 1.04
CA GLY A 66 15.39 7.74 1.20
C GLY A 66 14.30 8.44 0.39
N LYS A 67 14.06 7.99 -0.85
CA LYS A 67 13.00 8.53 -1.71
C LYS A 67 11.60 8.17 -1.22
N ILE A 68 11.38 6.94 -0.77
CA ILE A 68 10.12 6.53 -0.14
C ILE A 68 9.84 7.42 1.06
N ALA A 69 10.80 7.60 1.97
CA ALA A 69 10.62 8.44 3.14
C ALA A 69 10.29 9.90 2.77
N GLU A 70 10.99 10.47 1.78
CA GLU A 70 10.74 11.83 1.30
C GLU A 70 9.31 12.02 0.76
N ILE A 71 8.85 11.09 -0.08
CA ILE A 71 7.53 11.14 -0.70
C ILE A 71 6.44 10.82 0.32
N PHE A 72 6.68 9.87 1.21
CA PHE A 72 5.74 9.49 2.25
C PHE A 72 5.34 10.70 3.09
N LEU A 73 6.25 11.61 3.41
CA LEU A 73 5.91 12.85 4.14
C LEU A 73 4.93 13.76 3.38
N LYS A 74 4.84 13.64 2.05
CA LYS A 74 4.10 14.53 1.15
C LYS A 74 2.84 13.88 0.55
N VAL A 75 2.47 12.66 0.94
CA VAL A 75 1.25 11.99 0.44
C VAL A 75 0.22 11.86 1.55
N PRO A 76 -1.06 12.17 1.30
CA PRO A 76 -2.09 12.05 2.33
C PRO A 76 -2.56 10.60 2.52
N GLN A 77 -2.43 9.75 1.50
CA GLN A 77 -2.97 8.39 1.53
C GLN A 77 -1.94 7.35 1.08
N VAL A 78 -2.06 6.15 1.66
CA VAL A 78 -1.24 4.98 1.34
C VAL A 78 -2.14 3.88 0.81
N ILE A 79 -1.76 3.26 -0.30
CA ILE A 79 -2.35 2.02 -0.79
C ILE A 79 -1.32 0.91 -0.58
N ILE A 80 -1.73 -0.13 0.13
CA ILE A 80 -0.93 -1.33 0.35
C ILE A 80 -1.55 -2.47 -0.43
N LEU A 81 -0.80 -3.05 -1.37
CA LEU A 81 -1.19 -4.24 -2.12
C LEU A 81 -0.64 -5.48 -1.43
N ALA A 82 -1.54 -6.31 -0.88
CA ALA A 82 -1.17 -7.53 -0.18
C ALA A 82 -1.57 -8.78 -0.99
N GLY A 83 -0.57 -9.57 -1.39
CA GLY A 83 -0.75 -10.84 -2.07
C GLY A 83 -0.54 -12.06 -1.15
N PRO A 84 -0.76 -13.28 -1.68
CA PRO A 84 -0.48 -14.50 -0.94
C PRO A 84 0.99 -14.58 -0.50
N GLY A 85 1.20 -14.86 0.80
CA GLY A 85 2.52 -15.02 1.39
C GLY A 85 3.24 -13.72 1.76
N ASP A 86 2.60 -12.55 1.68
CA ASP A 86 3.20 -11.29 2.12
C ASP A 86 3.49 -11.28 3.63
N TRP A 87 2.59 -11.84 4.43
CA TRP A 87 2.75 -11.95 5.88
C TRP A 87 4.02 -12.72 6.27
N LEU A 88 4.38 -13.76 5.51
CA LEU A 88 5.56 -14.58 5.78
C LEU A 88 6.87 -13.76 5.73
N ARG A 89 6.91 -12.66 4.98
CA ARG A 89 8.11 -11.82 4.90
C ARG A 89 8.34 -10.98 6.14
N PHE A 90 7.30 -10.74 6.94
CA PHE A 90 7.42 -9.91 8.13
C PHE A 90 8.26 -10.55 9.24
N SER A 91 8.60 -11.84 9.11
CA SER A 91 9.59 -12.49 9.97
C SER A 91 11.01 -11.94 9.75
N ASP A 92 11.33 -11.40 8.57
CA ASP A 92 12.59 -10.70 8.32
C ASP A 92 12.46 -9.23 8.71
N SER A 93 13.31 -8.76 9.64
CA SER A 93 13.33 -7.37 10.10
C SER A 93 13.97 -6.40 9.11
N ASN A 94 14.71 -6.90 8.12
CA ASN A 94 15.34 -6.09 7.09
C ASN A 94 14.49 -5.99 5.82
N ASP A 95 13.30 -6.59 5.82
CA ASP A 95 12.40 -6.55 4.68
C ASP A 95 11.83 -5.14 4.47
N ILE A 96 12.07 -4.57 3.29
CA ILE A 96 11.59 -3.21 2.97
C ILE A 96 10.07 -3.12 3.01
N HIS A 97 9.34 -4.16 2.62
CA HIS A 97 7.89 -4.14 2.61
C HIS A 97 7.33 -4.20 4.04
N ARG A 98 7.99 -4.94 4.93
CA ARG A 98 7.72 -4.88 6.37
C ARG A 98 7.91 -3.46 6.91
N TRP A 99 9.01 -2.79 6.54
CA TRP A 99 9.29 -1.41 6.97
C TRP A 99 8.24 -0.42 6.43
N GLU A 100 7.83 -0.54 5.17
CA GLU A 100 6.76 0.26 4.56
C GLU A 100 5.43 0.13 5.32
N TRP A 101 5.08 -1.08 5.75
CA TRP A 101 3.93 -1.35 6.60
C TRP A 101 4.06 -0.68 7.98
N GLU A 102 5.19 -0.86 8.66
CA GLU A 102 5.43 -0.22 9.97
C GLU A 102 5.33 1.31 9.86
N LEU A 103 5.97 1.91 8.84
CA LEU A 103 5.90 3.33 8.54
C LEU A 103 4.46 3.81 8.31
N SER A 104 3.69 3.07 7.52
CA SER A 104 2.29 3.38 7.22
C SER A 104 1.42 3.35 8.47
N LEU A 105 1.50 2.27 9.24
CA LEU A 105 0.66 2.06 10.42
C LEU A 105 0.99 3.03 11.57
N GLN A 106 2.23 3.51 11.65
CA GLN A 106 2.65 4.50 12.65
C GLN A 106 2.32 5.95 12.25
N SER A 107 1.91 6.19 11.00
CA SER A 107 1.55 7.52 10.51
C SER A 107 0.10 7.87 10.81
N ASP A 108 -0.27 9.13 10.59
CA ASP A 108 -1.66 9.64 10.61
C ASP A 108 -2.40 9.42 9.28
N LYS A 109 -1.73 8.88 8.26
CA LYS A 109 -2.30 8.73 6.91
C LYS A 109 -3.46 7.75 6.87
N LYS A 110 -4.33 7.95 5.89
CA LYS A 110 -5.36 6.98 5.51
C LYS A 110 -4.73 5.81 4.78
N ILE A 111 -5.08 4.59 5.19
CA ILE A 111 -4.50 3.36 4.64
C ILE A 111 -5.59 2.55 3.97
N TRP A 112 -5.37 2.22 2.70
CA TRP A 112 -6.16 1.26 1.94
C TRP A 112 -5.37 -0.03 1.80
N LEU A 113 -5.92 -1.13 2.30
CA LEU A 113 -5.34 -2.47 2.14
C LEU A 113 -6.09 -3.21 1.05
N LEU A 114 -5.44 -3.46 -0.09
CA LEU A 114 -6.03 -4.18 -1.22
C LEU A 114 -5.43 -5.58 -1.30
N GLN A 115 -6.21 -6.58 -0.91
CA GLN A 115 -5.81 -7.98 -0.91
C GLN A 115 -6.13 -8.63 -2.26
N TYR A 116 -5.14 -9.13 -2.99
CA TYR A 116 -5.35 -9.72 -4.32
C TYR A 116 -4.87 -11.18 -4.36
N GLY A 117 -5.33 -11.92 -5.38
CA GLY A 117 -4.91 -13.32 -5.59
C GLY A 117 -5.39 -14.29 -4.51
N LEU A 118 -6.45 -13.93 -3.78
CA LEU A 118 -7.12 -14.81 -2.84
C LEU A 118 -8.01 -15.84 -3.58
N PRO A 119 -8.28 -17.01 -2.97
CA PRO A 119 -9.28 -17.94 -3.48
C PRO A 119 -10.65 -17.28 -3.68
N GLU A 120 -11.43 -17.79 -4.66
CA GLU A 120 -12.80 -17.33 -4.91
C GLU A 120 -13.66 -17.41 -3.64
N GLY A 121 -14.49 -16.38 -3.43
CA GLY A 121 -15.39 -16.30 -2.27
C GLY A 121 -14.76 -15.79 -0.98
N MET A 122 -13.46 -15.46 -0.95
CA MET A 122 -12.88 -14.78 0.20
C MET A 122 -13.32 -13.32 0.29
N CYS A 123 -13.69 -12.89 1.49
CA CYS A 123 -13.97 -11.50 1.82
C CYS A 123 -12.71 -10.80 2.34
N ALA A 124 -12.76 -9.46 2.40
CA ALA A 124 -11.69 -8.68 3.01
C ALA A 124 -11.59 -9.04 4.48
N LEU A 125 -10.36 -9.08 5.01
CA LEU A 125 -10.17 -9.34 6.43
C LEU A 125 -10.76 -8.17 7.22
N SER A 126 -11.61 -8.48 8.20
CA SER A 126 -11.94 -7.50 9.24
C SER A 126 -10.69 -7.10 10.01
N ASP A 127 -10.71 -5.95 10.69
CA ASP A 127 -9.58 -5.48 11.50
C ASP A 127 -9.09 -6.54 12.49
N THR A 128 -10.03 -7.25 13.11
CA THR A 128 -9.72 -8.33 14.06
C THR A 128 -9.04 -9.51 13.38
N GLU A 129 -9.50 -9.92 12.19
CA GLU A 129 -8.91 -11.02 11.43
C GLU A 129 -7.54 -10.66 10.85
N LEU A 130 -7.37 -9.40 10.42
CA LEU A 130 -6.10 -8.87 9.95
C LEU A 130 -5.06 -8.91 11.07
N SER A 131 -5.36 -8.31 12.22
CA SER A 131 -4.45 -8.33 13.38
C SER A 131 -4.16 -9.75 13.86
N LYS A 132 -5.16 -10.65 13.86
CA LYS A 132 -4.96 -12.05 14.25
C LYS A 132 -4.04 -12.77 13.27
N SER A 133 -4.24 -12.58 11.97
CA SER A 133 -3.39 -13.16 10.92
C SER A 133 -1.95 -12.67 11.04
N LEU A 134 -1.76 -11.37 11.23
CA LEU A 134 -0.42 -10.76 11.36
C LEU A 134 0.32 -11.21 12.63
N ARG A 135 -0.40 -11.52 13.72
CA ARG A 135 0.22 -11.83 15.03
C ARG A 135 1.14 -13.05 14.99
N GLY A 136 0.83 -14.04 14.14
CA GLY A 136 1.68 -15.21 13.94
C GLY A 136 2.98 -14.93 13.18
N HIS A 137 3.10 -13.77 12.53
CA HIS A 137 4.24 -13.42 11.69
C HIS A 137 5.06 -12.25 12.24
N CYS A 138 4.39 -11.19 12.72
CA CYS A 138 5.03 -10.04 13.34
C CYS A 138 4.10 -9.40 14.39
N PRO A 139 4.31 -9.69 15.70
CA PRO A 139 3.46 -9.16 16.77
C PRO A 139 3.37 -7.62 16.79
N ARG A 140 4.47 -6.94 16.45
CA ARG A 140 4.52 -5.47 16.38
C ARG A 140 3.57 -4.92 15.31
N ILE A 141 3.63 -5.45 14.09
CA ILE A 141 2.73 -5.03 13.01
C ILE A 141 1.28 -5.35 13.36
N ALA A 142 1.02 -6.51 13.97
CA ALA A 142 -0.33 -6.88 14.42
C ALA A 142 -0.90 -5.90 15.46
N GLU A 143 -0.08 -5.47 16.42
CA GLU A 143 -0.45 -4.46 17.42
C GLU A 143 -0.73 -3.11 16.76
N LEU A 144 0.14 -2.66 15.87
CA LEU A 144 -0.06 -1.40 15.14
C LEU A 144 -1.33 -1.43 14.29
N ALA A 145 -1.58 -2.52 13.56
CA ALA A 145 -2.78 -2.71 12.77
C ALA A 145 -4.06 -2.69 13.63
N SER A 146 -4.01 -3.26 14.84
CA SER A 146 -5.18 -3.28 15.74
C SER A 146 -5.61 -1.91 16.26
N LYS A 147 -4.74 -0.90 16.14
CA LYS A 147 -4.96 0.48 16.61
C LYS A 147 -5.27 1.45 15.48
N LYS A 148 -5.27 0.99 14.23
CA LYS A 148 -5.37 1.81 13.03
C LYS A 148 -6.64 1.46 12.28
N ASP A 149 -7.36 2.48 11.82
CA ASP A 149 -8.48 2.29 10.89
C ASP A 149 -7.93 2.01 9.49
N ILE A 150 -8.01 0.75 9.06
CA ILE A 150 -7.49 0.26 7.78
C ILE A 150 -8.67 -0.10 6.88
N GLN A 151 -8.76 0.57 5.73
CA GLN A 151 -9.82 0.29 4.77
C GLN A 151 -9.44 -0.91 3.90
N ALA A 152 -9.78 -2.12 4.36
CA ALA A 152 -9.44 -3.37 3.68
C ALA A 152 -10.47 -3.77 2.61
N ARG A 153 -10.01 -4.12 1.41
CA ARG A 153 -10.83 -4.62 0.29
C ARG A 153 -10.15 -5.82 -0.36
N VAL A 154 -10.95 -6.72 -0.94
CA VAL A 154 -10.43 -7.78 -1.84
C VAL A 154 -10.42 -7.24 -3.25
N LEU A 155 -9.26 -7.23 -3.87
CA LEU A 155 -9.04 -6.74 -5.22
C LEU A 155 -9.02 -7.90 -6.22
N THR A 156 -9.94 -7.85 -7.17
CA THR A 156 -10.07 -8.76 -8.31
C THR A 156 -10.15 -7.94 -9.60
N MET A 157 -10.03 -8.61 -10.75
CA MET A 157 -10.24 -7.93 -12.03
C MET A 157 -11.68 -7.48 -12.24
N ASP A 158 -12.65 -8.12 -11.59
CA ASP A 158 -14.07 -7.81 -11.76
C ASP A 158 -14.51 -6.59 -10.93
N ASN A 159 -13.83 -6.31 -9.81
CA ASN A 159 -14.22 -5.24 -8.89
C ASN A 159 -13.22 -4.07 -8.78
N ILE A 160 -12.10 -4.13 -9.50
CA ILE A 160 -11.05 -3.10 -9.43
C ILE A 160 -11.61 -1.69 -9.74
N ASP A 161 -12.48 -1.54 -10.73
CA ASP A 161 -13.04 -0.23 -11.07
C ASP A 161 -13.91 0.36 -9.95
N GLU A 162 -14.69 -0.48 -9.27
CA GLU A 162 -15.53 -0.08 -8.15
C GLU A 162 -14.69 0.32 -6.94
N ILE A 163 -13.70 -0.51 -6.58
CA ILE A 163 -12.79 -0.23 -5.45
C ILE A 163 -12.03 1.07 -5.70
N LEU A 164 -11.49 1.26 -6.90
CA LEU A 164 -10.74 2.48 -7.18
C LEU A 164 -11.63 3.72 -7.21
N ARG A 165 -12.89 3.60 -7.66
CA ARG A 165 -13.88 4.68 -7.52
C ARG A 165 -14.06 5.06 -6.05
N GLU A 166 -14.29 4.07 -5.18
CA GLU A 166 -14.43 4.28 -3.73
C GLU A 166 -13.23 5.03 -3.14
N ILE A 167 -12.01 4.57 -3.46
CA ILE A 167 -10.76 5.21 -3.00
C ILE A 167 -10.67 6.67 -3.45
N THR A 168 -11.07 6.96 -4.69
CA THR A 168 -11.03 8.33 -5.23
C THR A 168 -12.10 9.26 -4.68
N GLU A 169 -13.25 8.73 -4.26
CA GLU A 169 -14.36 9.51 -3.68
C GLU A 169 -14.15 9.81 -2.19
N ALA A 170 -13.30 9.03 -1.54
CA ALA A 170 -12.99 9.18 -0.13
C ALA A 170 -11.75 10.07 0.14
N TYR A 171 -11.32 10.85 -0.86
CA TYR A 171 -10.29 11.88 -0.80
C TYR A 171 -10.90 13.24 -0.46
#